data_AF-A0A7X3YVY2-F1
#
_entry.id   AF-A0A7X3YVY2-F1
#
_cell.length_a   1.000
_cell.length_b   1.000
_cell.length_c   1.000
_cell.angle_alpha   90.00
_cell.angle_beta   90.00
_cell.angle_gamma   90.00
#
_symmetry.space_group_name_H-M   'P 1'
#
loop_
_entity.id
_entity.type
_entity.pdbx_description
1 polymer ?
#
loop_
_entity_poly.entity_id
_entity_poly.type
_entity_poly.pdbx_seq_one_letter_code
_entity_poly.pdbx_strand_id
1 'polypeptide(L)' 'MIFRSYMKELRFHADNGVWRVAFAFDPQRKAILLAAGNKSGVSERRFYRQLIDKADERFDTHLDRLKDERSSR' A
#
# COMPACT_ATOMS: atom_id res chain seq x y z
N MET A 1 -2.66 -4.27 -13.99
CA MET A 1 -2.62 -3.57 -12.69
C MET A 1 -1.21 -3.06 -12.48
N ILE A 2 -1.03 -1.76 -12.32
CA ILE A 2 0.30 -1.13 -12.24
C ILE A 2 0.28 -0.26 -10.99
N PHE A 3 0.96 -0.71 -9.93
CA PHE A 3 1.31 0.17 -8.80
C PHE A 3 2.35 1.20 -9.26
N ARG A 4 2.45 2.34 -8.57
CA ARG A 4 3.61 3.24 -8.73
C ARG A 4 4.91 2.45 -8.52
N SER A 5 6.00 2.82 -9.20
CA SER A 5 7.27 2.06 -9.27
C SER A 5 7.93 1.67 -7.93
N TYR A 6 7.49 2.23 -6.80
CA TYR A 6 8.00 1.95 -5.46
C TYR A 6 7.14 0.97 -4.65
N MET A 7 5.92 0.69 -5.08
CA MET A 7 4.96 -0.14 -4.35
C MET A 7 4.95 -1.59 -4.85
N LYS A 8 4.76 -2.51 -3.90
CA LYS A 8 4.73 -3.96 -4.11
C LYS A 8 3.48 -4.56 -3.45
N GLU A 9 3.13 -5.78 -3.87
CA GLU A 9 1.97 -6.52 -3.38
C GLU A 9 2.42 -7.79 -2.65
N LEU A 10 2.03 -7.95 -1.39
CA LEU A 10 2.04 -9.26 -0.72
C LEU A 10 0.73 -9.98 -1.04
N ARG A 11 0.82 -11.26 -1.37
CA ARG A 11 -0.31 -12.10 -1.77
C ARG A 11 -0.30 -13.35 -0.91
N PHE A 12 -1.37 -13.56 -0.15
CA PHE A 12 -1.50 -14.77 0.68
C PHE A 12 -2.96 -15.16 0.89
N HIS A 13 -3.16 -16.36 1.41
CA HIS A 13 -4.46 -16.88 1.83
C HIS A 13 -4.48 -16.95 3.35
N ALA A 14 -5.56 -16.49 3.96
CA ALA A 14 -5.78 -16.54 5.41
C ALA A 14 -7.27 -16.39 5.70
N ASP A 15 -7.78 -17.07 6.71
CA ASP A 15 -9.18 -16.97 7.16
C ASP A 15 -10.20 -17.11 6.00
N ASN A 16 -10.02 -18.14 5.17
CA ASN A 16 -10.83 -18.38 3.95
C ASN A 16 -10.85 -17.21 2.94
N GLY A 17 -9.95 -16.23 3.09
CA GLY A 17 -9.81 -15.04 2.25
C GLY A 17 -8.61 -15.09 1.30
N VAL A 18 -8.69 -14.30 0.22
CA VAL A 18 -7.60 -14.06 -0.72
C VAL A 18 -7.06 -12.66 -0.47
N TRP A 19 -6.07 -12.55 0.42
CA TRP A 19 -5.57 -11.28 0.92
C TRP A 19 -4.52 -10.68 0.00
N ARG A 20 -4.64 -9.36 -0.24
CA ARG A 20 -3.64 -8.53 -0.90
C ARG A 20 -3.25 -7.38 -0.01
N VAL A 21 -1.95 -7.16 0.14
CA VAL A 21 -1.40 -6.05 0.93
C VAL A 21 -0.47 -5.24 0.05
N ALA A 22 -0.77 -3.96 -0.11
CA ALA A 22 0.13 -3.00 -0.73
C ALA A 22 1.15 -2.53 0.32
N PHE A 23 2.42 -2.55 -0.06
CA PHE A 23 3.52 -2.09 0.80
C PHE A 23 4.58 -1.38 -0.02
N ALA A 24 5.39 -0.55 0.64
CA ALA A 24 6.53 0.14 0.06
C ALA A 24 7.70 0.19 1.04
N PHE A 25 8.89 0.52 0.53
CA PHE A 25 10.01 0.94 1.36
C PHE A 25 10.12 2.47 1.29
N ASP A 26 10.26 3.12 2.43
CA ASP A 26 10.50 4.56 2.49
C ASP A 26 11.97 4.93 2.22
N PRO A 27 12.30 6.22 2.06
CA PRO A 27 13.69 6.67 1.88
C PRO A 27 14.64 6.30 3.04
N GLN A 28 14.10 5.98 4.23
CA GLN A 28 14.86 5.50 5.38
C GLN A 28 15.03 3.97 5.38
N ARG A 29 14.65 3.30 4.27
CA ARG A 29 14.73 1.84 4.07
C ARG A 29 13.85 1.05 5.03
N LYS A 30 12.77 1.65 5.55
CA LYS A 30 11.79 0.95 6.39
C LYS A 30 10.63 0.46 5.52
N ALA A 31 10.22 -0.79 5.73
CA ALA A 31 9.04 -1.33 5.11
C ALA A 31 7.78 -0.78 5.79
N ILE A 32 6.79 -0.41 5.00
CA ILE A 32 5.52 0.15 5.47
C ILE A 32 4.37 -0.56 4.77
N LEU A 33 3.41 -1.03 5.56
CA LEU A 33 2.17 -1.60 5.06
C LEU A 33 1.16 -0.47 4.85
N LEU A 34 0.70 -0.31 3.61
CA LEU A 34 -0.13 0.84 3.22
C LEU A 34 -1.60 0.49 3.24
N ALA A 35 -2.00 -0.63 2.65
CA ALA A 35 -3.38 -1.07 2.63
C ALA A 35 -3.48 -2.59 2.49
N ALA A 36 -4.48 -3.19 3.12
CA ALA A 36 -4.80 -4.61 3.01
C ALA A 36 -6.27 -4.78 2.63
N GLY A 37 -6.57 -5.80 1.84
CA GLY A 37 -7.94 -6.14 1.49
C GLY A 37 -8.10 -7.62 1.16
N ASN A 38 -9.26 -8.17 1.51
CA ASN A 38 -9.71 -9.47 1.05
C ASN A 38 -10.36 -9.33 -0.33
N LYS A 39 -9.77 -9.97 -1.34
CA LYS A 39 -10.26 -9.96 -2.72
C LYS A 39 -11.46 -10.91 -2.91
N SER A 40 -11.67 -11.87 -2.01
CA SER A 40 -12.73 -12.89 -2.15
C SER A 40 -14.09 -12.24 -2.35
N GLY A 41 -14.80 -12.63 -3.42
CA GLY A 41 -16.15 -12.15 -3.72
C GLY A 41 -16.24 -10.71 -4.27
N VAL A 42 -15.11 -10.01 -4.47
CA VAL A 42 -15.09 -8.65 -5.01
C VAL A 42 -14.61 -8.66 -6.47
N SER A 43 -15.24 -7.85 -7.33
CA SER A 43 -14.74 -7.60 -8.69
C SER A 43 -13.28 -7.13 -8.64
N GLU A 44 -12.40 -7.82 -9.38
CA GLU A 44 -10.97 -7.53 -9.42
C GLU A 44 -10.68 -6.05 -9.72
N ARG A 45 -11.39 -5.47 -10.70
CA ARG A 45 -11.21 -4.07 -11.09
C ARG A 45 -11.55 -3.11 -9.95
N ARG A 46 -12.64 -3.36 -9.22
CA ARG A 46 -13.07 -2.51 -8.10
C ARG A 46 -12.11 -2.66 -6.92
N PHE A 47 -11.76 -3.91 -6.60
CA PHE A 47 -10.84 -4.24 -5.51
C PHE A 47 -9.52 -3.51 -5.66
N TYR A 48 -8.87 -3.67 -6.82
CA TYR A 48 -7.54 -3.10 -7.02
C TYR A 48 -7.56 -1.58 -7.15
N ARG A 49 -8.62 -0.99 -7.73
CA ARG A 49 -8.78 0.47 -7.70
C ARG A 49 -8.77 0.99 -6.26
N GLN A 50 -9.61 0.44 -5.40
CA GLN A 50 -9.69 0.86 -4.00
C GLN A 50 -8.41 0.59 -3.22
N LEU A 51 -7.73 -0.53 -3.49
CA LEU A 51 -6.47 -0.86 -2.82
C LEU A 51 -5.36 0.13 -3.22
N ILE A 52 -5.26 0.46 -4.51
CA ILE A 52 -4.28 1.41 -5.05
C ILE A 52 -4.57 2.82 -4.54
N ASP A 53 -5.81 3.30 -4.68
CA ASP A 53 -6.17 4.67 -4.26
C ASP A 53 -5.82 4.91 -2.78
N LYS A 54 -6.15 3.96 -1.90
CA LYS A 54 -5.79 4.03 -0.47
C LYS A 54 -4.30 3.93 -0.22
N ALA A 55 -3.59 3.09 -0.98
CA ALA A 55 -2.15 2.92 -0.78
C ALA A 55 -1.37 4.16 -1.23
N ASP A 56 -1.74 4.74 -2.37
CA ASP A 56 -1.15 5.98 -2.90
C ASP A 56 -1.33 7.13 -1.91
N GLU A 57 -2.55 7.40 -1.44
CA GLU A 57 -2.85 8.47 -0.48
C GLU A 57 -2.02 8.35 0.81
N ARG A 58 -1.96 7.13 1.37
CA ARG A 58 -1.22 6.86 2.60
C ARG A 58 0.28 6.97 2.41
N PHE A 59 0.80 6.59 1.24
CA PHE A 59 2.22 6.69 0.96
C PHE A 59 2.66 8.14 0.76
N ASP A 60 1.90 8.94 0.01
CA ASP A 60 2.16 10.36 -0.19
C ASP A 60 2.16 11.09 1.18
N THR A 61 1.17 10.82 2.03
CA THR A 61 1.11 11.35 3.41
C THR A 61 2.34 10.97 4.25
N HIS A 62 2.80 9.71 4.17
CA HIS A 62 3.99 9.27 4.90
C HIS A 62 5.26 9.99 4.42
N LEU A 63 5.40 10.18 3.10
CA LEU A 63 6.55 10.87 2.53
C LEU A 63 6.59 12.34 2.93
N ASP A 64 5.45 13.02 3.00
CA ASP A 64 5.39 14.41 3.44
C ASP A 64 5.77 14.55 4.91
N ARG A 65 5.27 13.66 5.78
CA ARG A 65 5.69 13.59 7.19
C ARG A 65 7.20 13.40 7.35
N LEU A 66 7.81 12.54 6.53
CA LEU A 66 9.27 12.32 6.55
C LEU A 66 10.07 13.54 6.08
N LYS A 67 9.54 14.34 5.15
CA LYS A 67 10.18 15.59 4.71
C LYS A 67 10.15 16.62 5.83
N ASP A 68 9.02 16.78 6.50
CA ASP A 68 8.85 17.73 7.61
C ASP A 68 9.82 17.40 8.76
N GLU A 69 9.89 16.13 9.17
CA GLU A 69 10.83 15.65 10.20
C GLU A 69 12.30 15.92 9.84
N ARG A 70 12.63 15.91 8.54
CA ARG A 70 13.99 16.22 8.05
C ARG A 70 14.26 17.72 8.02
N SER A 71 13.27 18.55 7.71
CA SER A 71 13.42 20.01 7.66
C SER A 71 13.46 20.65 9.06
N SER A 72 12.92 19.98 10.08
CA SER A 72 12.98 20.41 11.48
C SER A 72 14.26 19.99 12.22
N ARG A 73 15.20 19.31 11.53
CA ARG A 73 16.51 18.91 12.05
C ARG A 73 17.61 19.76 11.44
#